data_AF-A0A8H5CM78-F1
#
_entry.id   AF-A0A8H5CM78-F1
#
_cell.length_a   1.000
_cell.length_b   1.000
_cell.length_c   1.000
_cell.angle_alpha   90.00
_cell.angle_beta   90.00
_cell.angle_gamma   90.00
#
_symmetry.space_group_name_H-M   'P 1'
#
loop_
_entity.id
_entity.type
_entity.pdbx_description
1 polymer ?
#
loop_
_entity_poly.entity_id
_entity_poly.type
_entity_poly.pdbx_seq_one_letter_code
_entity_poly.pdbx_strand_id
1 'polypeptide(L)'
;MSLPLNDGHNIPTIAFGTGSKWKWHDVTTYVQLALESGFSHLDTAAFYETEPFVGRAIKESGLARKDLFLTTKCGLMIPLRKSLKDSLEKLGVEYVDLFLIHNHFFVPDIKEAWKEMEKLKEEGLARSIGVSNYEVKHLKQMMRVAKVKPAVNQISLNPYNYAEMKPIIDYCQENGIVVEAYSSLAPITTYPGGPVDIPITAAALRLGITPTQVIFLWVRAKGAVIVTTTSSKERMKEYLAVNDLPPTSLTHEEIAAIDHAGANGPPPGPGPSSQPESTSFLSSSSFHLSPLSRILSSLSSRPSPSPSKDVGVDVYVDVEKSPLVTLTTPTPCHPSPHPPTKLTLVGVINILLVSITFILGIVLVLMGLLC
;
A
#
# COMPACT_ATOMS: atom_id res chain seq x y z
N MET A 1 -1.23 -6.11 -16.40
CA MET A 1 -1.90 -7.40 -16.11
C MET A 1 -2.96 -7.18 -15.04
N SER A 2 -4.07 -7.91 -15.08
CA SER A 2 -5.14 -7.83 -14.06
C SER A 2 -5.67 -9.22 -13.70
N LEU A 3 -6.33 -9.33 -12.55
CA LEU A 3 -7.04 -10.52 -12.09
C LEU A 3 -8.55 -10.25 -12.01
N PRO A 4 -9.40 -11.23 -12.33
CA PRO A 4 -10.84 -11.10 -12.15
C PRO A 4 -11.20 -11.11 -10.66
N LEU A 5 -12.14 -10.25 -10.27
CA LEU A 5 -12.80 -10.27 -8.97
C LEU A 5 -14.12 -11.06 -9.06
N ASN A 6 -14.62 -11.55 -7.93
CA ASN A 6 -15.88 -12.33 -7.87
C ASN A 6 -17.16 -11.52 -8.15
N ASP A 7 -17.03 -10.21 -8.38
CA ASP A 7 -18.13 -9.31 -8.70
C ASP A 7 -18.09 -8.78 -10.14
N GLY A 8 -17.25 -9.38 -10.99
CA GLY A 8 -17.15 -9.07 -12.42
C GLY A 8 -16.18 -7.93 -12.78
N HIS A 9 -15.62 -7.24 -11.79
CA HIS A 9 -14.55 -6.27 -12.03
C HIS A 9 -13.18 -6.95 -12.19
N ASN A 10 -12.18 -6.18 -12.61
CA ASN A 10 -10.79 -6.64 -12.72
C ASN A 10 -9.90 -5.73 -11.87
N ILE A 11 -8.92 -6.32 -11.20
CA ILE A 11 -7.95 -5.62 -10.36
C ILE A 11 -6.54 -5.71 -10.97
N PRO A 12 -5.79 -4.60 -11.12
CA PRO A 12 -4.40 -4.70 -11.56
C PRO A 12 -3.54 -5.47 -10.55
N THR A 13 -2.65 -6.31 -11.05
CA THR A 13 -1.89 -7.29 -10.24
C THR A 13 -0.83 -6.68 -9.32
N ILE A 14 -0.55 -5.39 -9.45
CA ILE A 14 0.42 -4.68 -8.62
C ILE A 14 -0.07 -3.28 -8.30
N ALA A 15 -0.10 -2.93 -7.02
CA ALA A 15 -0.51 -1.66 -6.48
C ALA A 15 0.67 -0.88 -5.88
N PHE A 16 0.65 0.43 -6.06
CA PHE A 16 1.48 1.35 -5.28
C PHE A 16 0.75 1.76 -4.01
N GLY A 17 1.23 1.29 -2.86
CA GLY A 17 0.69 1.56 -1.53
C GLY A 17 1.36 2.76 -0.87
N THR A 18 0.58 3.68 -0.30
CA THR A 18 1.10 4.75 0.58
C THR A 18 1.39 4.21 1.98
N GLY A 19 0.60 3.27 2.50
CA GLY A 19 0.91 2.46 3.67
C GLY A 19 1.25 3.21 4.97
N SER A 20 1.48 2.47 6.05
CA SER A 20 1.84 3.05 7.35
C SER A 20 3.23 3.71 7.36
N LYS A 21 4.12 3.32 6.44
CA LYS A 21 5.46 3.90 6.30
C LYS A 21 5.42 5.41 6.03
N TRP A 22 4.43 5.85 5.24
CA TRP A 22 4.29 7.25 4.85
C TRP A 22 3.16 7.96 5.61
N LYS A 23 2.67 7.36 6.69
CA LYS A 23 1.61 7.95 7.52
C LYS A 23 1.98 9.38 7.94
N TRP A 24 1.06 10.32 7.79
CA TRP A 24 1.25 11.76 8.06
C TRP A 24 2.24 12.51 7.17
N HIS A 25 2.81 11.88 6.14
CA HIS A 25 3.75 12.54 5.23
C HIS A 25 3.06 12.96 3.93
N ASP A 26 3.56 14.03 3.30
CA ASP A 26 3.18 14.36 1.94
C ASP A 26 3.77 13.30 0.99
N VAL A 27 2.87 12.56 0.32
CA VAL A 27 3.23 11.49 -0.63
C VAL A 27 3.02 11.90 -2.08
N THR A 28 2.69 13.18 -2.36
CA THR A 28 2.32 13.67 -3.69
C THR A 28 3.37 13.26 -4.73
N THR A 29 4.65 13.57 -4.46
CA THR A 29 5.75 13.25 -5.39
C THR A 29 5.92 11.75 -5.61
N TYR A 30 5.75 10.91 -4.57
CA TYR A 30 5.89 9.47 -4.73
C TYR A 30 4.75 8.86 -5.55
N VAL A 31 3.52 9.35 -5.36
CA VAL A 31 2.37 8.92 -6.15
C VAL A 31 2.50 9.38 -7.60
N GLN A 32 2.95 10.62 -7.84
CA GLN A 32 3.26 11.11 -9.19
C GLN A 32 4.31 10.23 -9.89
N LEU A 33 5.42 9.94 -9.21
CA LEU A 33 6.46 9.07 -9.76
C LEU A 33 5.93 7.66 -10.05
N ALA A 34 5.04 7.12 -9.22
CA ALA A 34 4.41 5.83 -9.45
C ALA A 34 3.53 5.86 -10.72
N LEU A 35 2.67 6.87 -10.87
CA LEU A 35 1.82 7.06 -12.06
C LEU A 35 2.67 7.23 -13.33
N GLU A 36 3.69 8.09 -13.30
CA GLU A 36 4.63 8.29 -14.41
C GLU A 36 5.40 7.01 -14.78
N SER A 37 5.64 6.14 -13.81
CA SER A 37 6.33 4.86 -14.04
C SER A 37 5.41 3.80 -14.65
N GLY A 38 4.08 4.02 -14.63
CA GLY A 38 3.09 3.11 -15.21
C GLY A 38 2.22 2.37 -14.19
N PHE A 39 2.25 2.73 -12.90
CA PHE A 39 1.27 2.21 -11.95
C PHE A 39 -0.12 2.74 -12.30
N SER A 40 -1.08 1.85 -12.37
CA SER A 40 -2.50 2.18 -12.53
C SER A 40 -3.34 1.80 -11.32
N HIS A 41 -2.77 1.09 -10.34
CA HIS A 41 -3.42 0.73 -9.09
C HIS A 41 -2.76 1.47 -7.92
N LEU A 42 -3.53 2.33 -7.26
CA LEU A 42 -3.11 3.09 -6.07
C LEU A 42 -3.84 2.55 -4.83
N ASP A 43 -3.10 2.25 -3.77
CA ASP A 43 -3.63 1.81 -2.48
C ASP A 43 -3.29 2.82 -1.38
N THR A 44 -4.32 3.27 -0.67
CA THR A 44 -4.19 4.14 0.51
C THR A 44 -5.16 3.72 1.60
N ALA A 45 -5.28 4.50 2.67
CA ALA A 45 -6.27 4.32 3.71
C ALA A 45 -6.53 5.64 4.45
N ALA A 46 -7.74 5.83 4.97
CA ALA A 46 -8.06 6.95 5.85
C ALA A 46 -7.10 7.00 7.06
N PHE A 47 -6.72 5.84 7.61
CA PHE A 47 -5.80 5.76 8.75
C PHE A 47 -4.37 6.28 8.48
N TYR A 48 -3.97 6.40 7.22
CA TYR A 48 -2.64 6.91 6.85
C TYR A 48 -2.61 8.44 6.81
N GLU A 49 -3.77 9.06 6.62
CA GLU A 49 -3.93 10.53 6.50
C GLU A 49 -3.08 11.10 5.36
N THR A 50 -2.95 10.31 4.29
CA THR A 50 -2.25 10.65 3.04
C THR A 50 -3.21 10.86 1.86
N GLU A 51 -4.50 10.59 2.04
CA GLU A 51 -5.53 10.72 1.01
C GLU A 51 -5.56 12.09 0.30
N PRO A 52 -5.40 13.25 0.99
CA PRO A 52 -5.33 14.54 0.30
C PRO A 52 -4.18 14.65 -0.70
N PHE A 53 -3.02 14.04 -0.39
CA PHE A 53 -1.84 14.05 -1.24
C PHE A 53 -1.97 13.08 -2.41
N VAL A 54 -2.62 11.93 -2.20
CA VAL A 54 -3.00 11.01 -3.27
C VAL A 54 -3.96 11.69 -4.24
N GLY A 55 -4.99 12.36 -3.73
CA GLY A 55 -5.96 13.11 -4.54
C GLY A 55 -5.30 14.22 -5.36
N ARG A 56 -4.38 14.98 -4.74
CA ARG A 56 -3.57 15.98 -5.44
C ARG A 56 -2.78 15.36 -6.60
N ALA A 57 -2.05 14.27 -6.35
CA ALA A 57 -1.26 13.60 -7.38
C ALA A 57 -2.11 13.06 -8.54
N ILE A 58 -3.29 12.49 -8.24
CA ILE A 58 -4.24 12.04 -9.27
C ILE A 58 -4.69 13.23 -10.14
N LYS A 59 -5.11 14.34 -9.50
CA LYS A 59 -5.54 15.55 -10.22
C LYS A 59 -4.44 16.13 -11.10
N GLU A 60 -3.22 16.23 -10.56
CA GLU A 60 -2.07 16.79 -11.27
C GLU A 60 -1.54 15.88 -12.38
N SER A 61 -1.79 14.56 -12.31
CA SER A 61 -1.39 13.62 -13.37
C SER A 61 -2.12 13.83 -14.70
N GLY A 62 -3.30 14.46 -14.67
CA GLY A 62 -4.16 14.62 -15.85
C GLY A 62 -4.78 13.32 -16.37
N LEU A 63 -4.58 12.18 -15.71
CA LEU A 63 -5.17 10.90 -16.09
C LEU A 63 -6.68 10.91 -15.84
N ALA A 64 -7.44 10.25 -16.73
CA ALA A 64 -8.87 10.09 -16.50
C ALA A 64 -9.09 9.13 -15.32
N ARG A 65 -10.02 9.47 -14.43
CA ARG A 65 -10.31 8.66 -13.23
C ARG A 65 -10.57 7.18 -13.53
N LYS A 66 -11.24 6.88 -14.66
CA LYS A 66 -11.57 5.52 -15.10
C LYS A 66 -10.36 4.67 -15.51
N ASP A 67 -9.20 5.28 -15.75
CA ASP A 67 -7.97 4.60 -16.14
C ASP A 67 -7.13 4.19 -14.91
N LEU A 68 -7.61 4.53 -13.71
CA LEU A 68 -6.99 4.20 -12.43
C LEU A 68 -7.88 3.23 -11.65
N PHE A 69 -7.24 2.30 -10.93
CA PHE A 69 -7.85 1.49 -9.89
C PHE A 69 -7.43 2.08 -8.53
N LEU A 70 -8.37 2.66 -7.80
CA LEU A 70 -8.12 3.33 -6.52
C LEU A 70 -8.73 2.54 -5.36
N THR A 71 -7.86 2.13 -4.43
CA THR A 71 -8.22 1.44 -3.20
C THR A 71 -8.05 2.36 -2.00
N THR A 72 -9.07 2.48 -1.16
CA THR A 72 -8.94 3.06 0.19
C THR A 72 -9.61 2.19 1.25
N LYS A 73 -9.38 2.52 2.52
CA LYS A 73 -9.82 1.73 3.69
C LYS A 73 -10.38 2.64 4.76
N CYS A 74 -11.36 2.12 5.50
CA CYS A 74 -12.03 2.89 6.54
C CYS A 74 -11.09 3.36 7.67
N GLY A 75 -11.47 4.45 8.32
CA GLY A 75 -10.85 4.94 9.55
C GLY A 75 -11.21 4.08 10.77
N LEU A 76 -10.39 4.16 11.82
CA LEU A 76 -10.59 3.40 13.06
C LEU A 76 -11.86 3.87 13.78
N MET A 77 -12.84 2.97 13.94
CA MET A 77 -14.11 3.22 14.64
C MET A 77 -14.93 4.39 14.07
N ILE A 78 -14.66 4.78 12.82
CA ILE A 78 -15.46 5.78 12.11
C ILE A 78 -16.60 5.07 11.39
N PRO A 79 -17.86 5.56 11.48
CA PRO A 79 -18.96 5.00 10.70
C PRO A 79 -18.62 4.88 9.21
N LEU A 80 -18.78 3.71 8.62
CA LEU A 80 -18.26 3.38 7.29
C LEU A 80 -18.67 4.39 6.21
N ARG A 81 -19.94 4.79 6.20
CA ARG A 81 -20.45 5.81 5.29
C ARG A 81 -19.75 7.16 5.44
N LYS A 82 -19.55 7.61 6.69
CA LYS A 82 -18.82 8.85 6.94
C LYS A 82 -17.38 8.69 6.48
N SER A 83 -16.73 7.59 6.84
CA SER A 83 -15.35 7.31 6.46
C SER A 83 -15.16 7.33 4.94
N LEU A 84 -16.04 6.67 4.18
CA LEU A 84 -15.92 6.66 2.72
C LEU A 84 -16.19 8.04 2.13
N LYS A 85 -17.21 8.77 2.60
CA LYS A 85 -17.48 10.13 2.11
C LYS A 85 -16.32 11.09 2.38
N ASP A 86 -15.75 11.06 3.58
CA ASP A 86 -14.57 11.86 3.91
C ASP A 86 -13.38 11.47 2.99
N SER A 87 -13.16 10.17 2.77
CA SER A 87 -12.12 9.69 1.85
C SER A 87 -12.33 10.18 0.42
N LEU A 88 -13.56 10.10 -0.11
CA LEU A 88 -13.91 10.58 -1.45
C LEU A 88 -13.65 12.08 -1.61
N GLU A 89 -14.00 12.88 -0.60
CA GLU A 89 -13.72 14.32 -0.56
C GLU A 89 -12.20 14.59 -0.54
N LYS A 90 -11.46 13.95 0.38
CA LYS A 90 -9.99 14.10 0.47
C LYS A 90 -9.28 13.68 -0.82
N LEU A 91 -9.73 12.59 -1.44
CA LEU A 91 -9.19 12.10 -2.71
C LEU A 91 -9.64 12.95 -3.92
N GLY A 92 -10.69 13.75 -3.78
CA GLY A 92 -11.28 14.53 -4.87
C GLY A 92 -11.90 13.67 -5.97
N VAL A 93 -12.54 12.56 -5.61
CA VAL A 93 -13.16 11.61 -6.55
C VAL A 93 -14.58 11.25 -6.14
N GLU A 94 -15.41 10.85 -7.11
CA GLU A 94 -16.81 10.48 -6.85
C GLU A 94 -16.98 9.02 -6.38
N TYR A 95 -16.03 8.15 -6.73
CA TYR A 95 -16.02 6.73 -6.35
C TYR A 95 -14.60 6.19 -6.18
N VAL A 96 -14.47 5.10 -5.42
CA VAL A 96 -13.29 4.24 -5.38
C VAL A 96 -13.56 2.92 -6.09
N ASP A 97 -12.52 2.29 -6.63
CA ASP A 97 -12.66 0.98 -7.28
C ASP A 97 -12.78 -0.15 -6.25
N LEU A 98 -12.12 0.03 -5.10
CA LEU A 98 -12.18 -0.89 -3.97
C LEU A 98 -12.21 -0.13 -2.63
N PHE A 99 -13.20 -0.44 -1.79
CA PHE A 99 -13.25 0.03 -0.41
C PHE A 99 -13.12 -1.13 0.57
N LEU A 100 -12.21 -1.01 1.53
CA LEU A 100 -11.92 -2.08 2.49
C LEU A 100 -12.26 -1.69 3.93
N ILE A 101 -12.81 -2.64 4.70
CA ILE A 101 -12.72 -2.57 6.16
C ILE A 101 -11.27 -2.88 6.54
N HIS A 102 -10.53 -1.90 7.07
CA HIS A 102 -9.06 -1.97 7.23
C HIS A 102 -8.61 -3.07 8.21
N ASN A 103 -9.38 -3.33 9.26
CA ASN A 103 -9.18 -4.45 10.17
C ASN A 103 -10.52 -4.82 10.82
N HIS A 104 -10.68 -6.06 11.30
CA HIS A 104 -11.91 -6.52 11.93
C HIS A 104 -12.32 -5.68 13.16
N PHE A 105 -11.34 -5.12 13.89
CA PHE A 105 -11.59 -4.26 15.05
C PHE A 105 -11.77 -2.78 14.72
N PHE A 106 -11.75 -2.39 13.43
CA PHE A 106 -12.06 -1.01 13.02
C PHE A 106 -13.56 -0.71 13.03
N VAL A 107 -14.37 -1.73 13.24
CA VAL A 107 -15.82 -1.66 13.29
C VAL A 107 -16.31 -2.36 14.57
N PRO A 108 -17.41 -1.89 15.19
CA PRO A 108 -17.93 -2.48 16.41
C PRO A 108 -18.54 -3.88 16.19
N ASP A 109 -19.15 -4.12 15.02
CA ASP A 109 -19.73 -5.40 14.65
C ASP A 109 -19.49 -5.68 13.16
N ILE A 110 -18.87 -6.82 12.86
CA ILE A 110 -18.50 -7.23 11.51
C ILE A 110 -19.72 -7.41 10.59
N LYS A 111 -20.83 -7.95 11.12
CA LYS A 111 -22.03 -8.26 10.32
C LYS A 111 -22.76 -7.00 9.92
N GLU A 112 -22.95 -6.07 10.87
CA GLU A 112 -23.60 -4.79 10.59
C GLU A 112 -22.71 -3.90 9.72
N ALA A 113 -21.40 -3.93 9.94
CA ALA A 113 -20.45 -3.26 9.06
C ALA A 113 -20.55 -3.77 7.61
N TRP A 114 -20.60 -5.09 7.40
CA TRP A 114 -20.69 -5.65 6.05
C TRP A 114 -21.99 -5.27 5.34
N LYS A 115 -23.13 -5.28 6.03
CA LYS A 115 -24.40 -4.78 5.46
C LYS A 115 -24.29 -3.33 5.00
N GLU A 116 -23.55 -2.48 5.73
CA GLU A 116 -23.32 -1.10 5.29
C GLU A 116 -22.36 -1.03 4.09
N MET A 117 -21.31 -1.85 4.04
CA MET A 117 -20.46 -1.97 2.85
C MET A 117 -21.27 -2.31 1.60
N GLU A 118 -22.21 -3.25 1.71
CA GLU A 118 -23.11 -3.64 0.61
C GLU A 118 -23.95 -2.47 0.09
N LYS A 119 -24.49 -1.63 1.00
CA LYS A 119 -25.22 -0.41 0.60
C LYS A 119 -24.31 0.61 -0.09
N LEU A 120 -23.10 0.81 0.43
CA LEU A 120 -22.13 1.74 -0.19
C LEU A 120 -21.76 1.31 -1.62
N LYS A 121 -21.71 -0.01 -1.85
CA LYS A 121 -21.56 -0.56 -3.20
C LYS A 121 -22.79 -0.33 -4.08
N GLU A 122 -23.99 -0.61 -3.56
CA GLU A 122 -25.25 -0.39 -4.27
C GLU A 122 -25.44 1.07 -4.69
N GLU A 123 -25.00 2.00 -3.85
CA GLU A 123 -25.01 3.45 -4.13
C GLU A 123 -23.92 3.91 -5.11
N GLY A 124 -23.01 3.03 -5.53
CA GLY A 124 -21.94 3.34 -6.48
C GLY A 124 -20.76 4.11 -5.90
N LEU A 125 -20.68 4.30 -4.58
CA LEU A 125 -19.56 4.98 -3.92
C LEU A 125 -18.28 4.13 -3.94
N ALA A 126 -18.43 2.80 -3.98
CA ALA A 126 -17.36 1.84 -4.20
C ALA A 126 -17.79 0.79 -5.23
N ARG A 127 -16.98 0.54 -6.26
CA ARG A 127 -17.31 -0.49 -7.28
C ARG A 127 -17.22 -1.90 -6.72
N SER A 128 -16.15 -2.16 -5.98
CA SER A 128 -15.88 -3.40 -5.26
C SER A 128 -15.74 -3.11 -3.78
N ILE A 129 -16.09 -4.10 -2.94
CA ILE A 129 -15.95 -4.02 -1.48
C ILE A 129 -15.18 -5.24 -0.98
N GLY A 130 -14.37 -5.04 0.05
CA GLY A 130 -13.56 -6.09 0.63
C GLY A 130 -13.17 -5.80 2.06
N VAL A 131 -12.19 -6.56 2.54
CA VAL A 131 -11.66 -6.46 3.90
C VAL A 131 -10.14 -6.49 3.87
N SER A 132 -9.53 -6.11 4.98
CA SER A 132 -8.11 -6.27 5.21
C SER A 132 -7.88 -6.83 6.61
N ASN A 133 -6.88 -7.69 6.76
CA ASN A 133 -6.51 -8.33 8.03
C ASN A 133 -7.64 -9.19 8.65
N TYR A 134 -8.45 -9.82 7.81
CA TYR A 134 -9.46 -10.77 8.27
C TYR A 134 -8.92 -12.19 8.27
N GLU A 135 -8.93 -12.83 9.45
CA GLU A 135 -8.74 -14.27 9.59
C GLU A 135 -9.97 -15.06 9.11
N VAL A 136 -9.81 -16.37 8.92
CA VAL A 136 -10.90 -17.29 8.52
C VAL A 136 -12.13 -17.16 9.42
N LYS A 137 -11.96 -16.98 10.74
CA LYS A 137 -13.10 -16.82 11.67
C LYS A 137 -13.89 -15.54 11.39
N HIS A 138 -13.22 -14.43 11.07
CA HIS A 138 -13.85 -13.15 10.74
C HIS A 138 -14.57 -13.24 9.39
N LEU A 139 -13.93 -13.85 8.38
CA LEU A 139 -14.53 -14.09 7.08
C LEU A 139 -15.79 -14.95 7.21
N LYS A 140 -15.74 -16.06 7.94
CA LYS A 140 -16.90 -16.92 8.19
C LYS A 140 -18.03 -16.19 8.92
N GLN A 141 -17.71 -15.33 9.89
CA GLN A 141 -18.71 -14.52 10.60
C GLN A 141 -19.43 -13.55 9.67
N MET A 142 -18.69 -12.85 8.83
CA MET A 142 -19.20 -11.90 7.83
C MET A 142 -20.05 -12.61 6.76
N MET A 143 -19.56 -13.72 6.23
CA MET A 143 -20.21 -14.49 5.17
C MET A 143 -21.57 -15.07 5.55
N ARG A 144 -21.89 -15.19 6.85
CA ARG A 144 -23.23 -15.61 7.31
C ARG A 144 -24.34 -14.60 6.98
N VAL A 145 -23.99 -13.33 6.80
CA VAL A 145 -24.96 -12.26 6.48
C VAL A 145 -24.75 -11.64 5.11
N ALA A 146 -23.62 -11.94 4.47
CA ALA A 146 -23.24 -11.38 3.19
C ALA A 146 -24.18 -11.82 2.05
N LYS A 147 -24.78 -10.85 1.38
CA LYS A 147 -25.42 -11.02 0.07
C LYS A 147 -24.40 -10.90 -1.05
N VAL A 148 -23.39 -10.04 -0.87
CA VAL A 148 -22.25 -9.87 -1.76
C VAL A 148 -21.01 -10.35 -1.04
N LYS A 149 -20.29 -11.33 -1.62
CA LYS A 149 -19.02 -11.81 -1.06
C LYS A 149 -17.98 -10.68 -1.11
N PRO A 150 -17.02 -10.61 -0.18
CA PRO A 150 -15.91 -9.69 -0.32
C PRO A 150 -15.12 -10.03 -1.58
N ALA A 151 -14.81 -9.02 -2.38
CA ALA A 151 -14.00 -9.21 -3.57
C ALA A 151 -12.52 -9.50 -3.19
N VAL A 152 -12.05 -8.87 -2.11
CA VAL A 152 -10.65 -8.90 -1.68
C VAL A 152 -10.53 -9.11 -0.17
N ASN A 153 -9.49 -9.84 0.25
CA ASN A 153 -8.92 -9.79 1.60
C ASN A 153 -7.43 -9.39 1.52
N GLN A 154 -7.09 -8.17 1.92
CA GLN A 154 -5.72 -7.67 1.92
C GLN A 154 -5.00 -8.03 3.24
N ILE A 155 -3.91 -8.81 3.19
CA ILE A 155 -3.19 -9.34 4.36
C ILE A 155 -1.66 -9.15 4.24
N SER A 156 -0.96 -9.19 5.38
CA SER A 156 0.51 -9.27 5.39
C SER A 156 0.92 -10.65 4.89
N LEU A 157 1.58 -10.72 3.74
CA LEU A 157 2.01 -11.98 3.17
C LEU A 157 3.43 -11.88 2.63
N ASN A 158 4.33 -12.63 3.25
CA ASN A 158 5.71 -12.82 2.85
C ASN A 158 6.16 -14.27 3.16
N PRO A 159 7.29 -14.74 2.60
CA PRO A 159 7.81 -16.08 2.85
C PRO A 159 7.83 -16.53 4.32
N TYR A 160 8.17 -15.66 5.28
CA TYR A 160 8.31 -16.04 6.69
C TYR A 160 6.99 -16.27 7.42
N ASN A 161 5.89 -15.67 6.96
CA ASN A 161 4.57 -15.85 7.58
C ASN A 161 3.62 -16.70 6.72
N TYR A 162 4.09 -17.25 5.59
CA TYR A 162 3.25 -17.98 4.65
C TYR A 162 2.51 -19.16 5.30
N ALA A 163 3.18 -19.94 6.14
CA ALA A 163 2.57 -21.09 6.81
C ALA A 163 1.36 -20.69 7.67
N GLU A 164 1.45 -19.55 8.37
CA GLU A 164 0.35 -19.00 9.18
C GLU A 164 -0.78 -18.42 8.32
N MET A 165 -0.42 -17.79 7.19
CA MET A 165 -1.39 -17.19 6.27
C MET A 165 -2.08 -18.21 5.36
N LYS A 166 -1.50 -19.40 5.17
CA LYS A 166 -1.99 -20.43 4.24
C LYS A 166 -3.48 -20.77 4.45
N PRO A 167 -3.99 -21.00 5.67
CA PRO A 167 -5.42 -21.26 5.88
C PRO A 167 -6.33 -20.11 5.45
N ILE A 168 -5.85 -18.86 5.55
CA ILE A 168 -6.59 -17.67 5.08
C ILE A 168 -6.60 -17.64 3.55
N ILE A 169 -5.45 -17.90 2.92
CA ILE A 169 -5.31 -17.95 1.46
C ILE A 169 -6.20 -19.04 0.87
N ASP A 170 -6.12 -20.27 1.40
CA ASP A 170 -6.92 -21.40 0.94
C ASP A 170 -8.42 -21.07 1.03
N TYR A 171 -8.87 -20.55 2.18
CA TYR A 171 -10.28 -20.16 2.36
C TYR A 171 -10.70 -19.04 1.38
N CYS A 172 -9.83 -18.06 1.13
CA CYS A 172 -10.11 -16.99 0.18
C CYS A 172 -10.26 -17.56 -1.24
N GLN A 173 -9.33 -18.42 -1.68
CA GLN A 173 -9.39 -19.08 -2.98
C GLN A 173 -10.65 -19.92 -3.17
N GLU A 174 -11.00 -20.76 -2.19
CA GLU A 174 -12.23 -21.59 -2.20
C GLU A 174 -13.51 -20.75 -2.35
N ASN A 175 -13.48 -19.50 -1.88
CA ASN A 175 -14.64 -18.61 -1.90
C ASN A 175 -14.59 -17.58 -3.03
N GLY A 176 -13.58 -17.63 -3.90
CA GLY A 176 -13.36 -16.65 -4.98
C GLY A 176 -12.99 -15.25 -4.47
N ILE A 177 -12.38 -15.15 -3.29
CA ILE A 177 -11.90 -13.89 -2.70
C ILE A 177 -10.44 -13.73 -3.11
N VAL A 178 -10.10 -12.62 -3.76
CA VAL A 178 -8.71 -12.33 -4.13
C VAL A 178 -7.92 -11.92 -2.90
N VAL A 179 -6.71 -12.44 -2.76
CA VAL A 179 -5.77 -12.00 -1.72
C VAL A 179 -4.94 -10.85 -2.26
N GLU A 180 -4.82 -9.78 -1.49
CA GLU A 180 -3.83 -8.73 -1.71
C GLU A 180 -2.72 -8.83 -0.66
N ALA A 181 -1.47 -8.92 -1.10
CA ALA A 181 -0.31 -9.13 -0.25
C ALA A 181 0.43 -7.81 -0.03
N TYR A 182 0.43 -7.30 1.20
CA TYR A 182 1.32 -6.23 1.60
C TYR A 182 2.54 -6.78 2.36
N SER A 183 3.61 -5.98 2.46
CA SER A 183 4.87 -6.33 3.15
C SER A 183 5.60 -7.56 2.60
N SER A 184 5.37 -7.95 1.35
CA SER A 184 6.00 -9.14 0.76
C SER A 184 7.51 -9.08 0.69
N LEU A 185 8.09 -7.87 0.58
CA LEU A 185 9.54 -7.65 0.51
C LEU A 185 10.23 -7.64 1.88
N ALA A 186 9.49 -7.76 2.99
CA ALA A 186 10.05 -7.78 4.34
C ALA A 186 11.27 -8.71 4.51
N PRO A 187 11.33 -9.90 3.89
CA PRO A 187 12.50 -10.78 4.04
C PRO A 187 13.81 -10.20 3.55
N ILE A 188 13.81 -9.38 2.49
CA ILE A 188 15.05 -8.82 1.93
C ILE A 188 15.27 -7.35 2.32
N THR A 189 14.24 -6.67 2.83
CA THR A 189 14.35 -5.26 3.26
C THR A 189 14.49 -5.10 4.76
N THR A 190 13.76 -5.89 5.55
CA THR A 190 13.68 -5.76 7.01
C THR A 190 14.49 -6.85 7.71
N TYR A 191 14.55 -8.04 7.12
CA TYR A 191 15.22 -9.21 7.71
C TYR A 191 16.26 -9.84 6.76
N PRO A 192 17.17 -9.04 6.15
CA PRO A 192 18.16 -9.55 5.22
C PRO A 192 19.12 -10.55 5.90
N GLY A 193 19.74 -11.41 5.12
CA GLY A 193 20.63 -12.46 5.62
C GLY A 193 19.88 -13.66 6.21
N GLY A 194 18.60 -13.80 5.87
CA GLY A 194 17.74 -14.85 6.39
C GLY A 194 17.72 -16.12 5.55
N PRO A 195 17.02 -17.17 6.01
CA PRO A 195 17.04 -18.47 5.35
C PRO A 195 16.46 -18.44 3.92
N VAL A 196 15.57 -17.50 3.62
CA VAL A 196 14.98 -17.37 2.27
C VAL A 196 15.90 -16.72 1.25
N ASP A 197 16.98 -16.05 1.68
CA ASP A 197 17.88 -15.34 0.77
C ASP A 197 18.57 -16.31 -0.20
N ILE A 198 18.88 -17.53 0.26
CA ILE A 198 19.53 -18.58 -0.55
C ILE A 198 18.64 -19.00 -1.72
N PRO A 199 17.42 -19.53 -1.52
CA PRO A 199 16.57 -19.94 -2.65
C PRO A 199 16.13 -18.74 -3.52
N ILE A 200 15.92 -17.56 -2.93
CA ILE A 200 15.58 -16.35 -3.70
C ILE A 200 16.75 -15.95 -4.63
N THR A 201 17.97 -15.92 -4.11
CA THR A 201 19.16 -15.53 -4.89
C THR A 201 19.47 -16.57 -5.96
N ALA A 202 19.30 -17.86 -5.67
CA ALA A 202 19.49 -18.92 -6.64
C ALA A 202 18.50 -18.79 -7.83
N ALA A 203 17.22 -18.55 -7.55
CA ALA A 203 16.21 -18.34 -8.57
C ALA A 203 16.47 -17.05 -9.38
N ALA A 204 16.86 -15.97 -8.70
CA ALA A 204 17.20 -14.69 -9.32
C ALA A 204 18.35 -14.85 -10.33
N LEU A 205 19.41 -15.55 -9.93
CA LEU A 205 20.56 -15.85 -10.79
C LEU A 205 20.17 -16.68 -12.01
N ARG A 206 19.39 -17.76 -11.82
CA ARG A 206 18.94 -18.63 -12.91
C ARG A 206 18.10 -17.87 -13.94
N LEU A 207 17.23 -16.98 -13.47
CA LEU A 207 16.29 -16.23 -14.31
C LEU A 207 16.88 -14.94 -14.88
N GLY A 208 18.01 -14.45 -14.37
CA GLY A 208 18.56 -13.15 -14.75
C GLY A 208 17.69 -11.98 -14.31
N ILE A 209 17.00 -12.11 -13.17
CA ILE A 209 16.08 -11.12 -12.59
C ILE A 209 16.52 -10.73 -11.18
N THR A 210 15.85 -9.76 -10.56
CA THR A 210 16.19 -9.33 -9.19
C THR A 210 15.55 -10.20 -8.10
N PRO A 211 16.12 -10.26 -6.88
CA PRO A 211 15.47 -10.87 -5.71
C PRO A 211 14.05 -10.33 -5.44
N THR A 212 13.83 -9.03 -5.66
CA THR A 212 12.49 -8.40 -5.58
C THR A 212 11.51 -9.07 -6.53
N GLN A 213 11.90 -9.25 -7.79
CA GLN A 213 11.04 -9.85 -8.81
C GLN A 213 10.76 -11.32 -8.52
N VAL A 214 11.73 -12.05 -7.94
CA VAL A 214 11.51 -13.42 -7.44
C VAL A 214 10.43 -13.45 -6.35
N ILE A 215 10.50 -12.56 -5.36
CA ILE A 215 9.47 -12.49 -4.30
C ILE A 215 8.10 -12.17 -4.91
N PHE A 216 8.02 -11.25 -5.86
CA PHE A 216 6.75 -10.91 -6.52
C PHE A 216 6.20 -12.06 -7.38
N LEU A 217 7.06 -12.81 -8.08
CA LEU A 217 6.65 -14.05 -8.74
C LEU A 217 6.14 -15.09 -7.74
N TRP A 218 6.79 -15.21 -6.57
CA TRP A 218 6.30 -16.06 -5.49
C TRP A 218 4.92 -15.62 -4.98
N VAL A 219 4.68 -14.32 -4.78
CA VAL A 219 3.35 -13.77 -4.41
C VAL A 219 2.30 -14.13 -5.48
N ARG A 220 2.63 -13.94 -6.76
CA ARG A 220 1.75 -14.31 -7.89
C ARG A 220 1.45 -15.80 -7.92
N ALA A 221 2.44 -16.65 -7.62
CA ALA A 221 2.26 -18.10 -7.54
C ALA A 221 1.31 -18.51 -6.40
N LYS A 222 1.14 -17.67 -5.37
CA LYS A 222 0.11 -17.85 -4.32
C LYS A 222 -1.27 -17.31 -4.73
N GLY A 223 -1.41 -16.81 -5.95
CA GLY A 223 -2.66 -16.24 -6.47
C GLY A 223 -2.99 -14.86 -5.89
N ALA A 224 -2.00 -14.15 -5.35
CA ALA A 224 -2.20 -12.86 -4.70
C ALA A 224 -1.78 -11.67 -5.58
N VAL A 225 -2.49 -10.55 -5.43
CA VAL A 225 -2.12 -9.22 -5.94
C VAL A 225 -1.02 -8.65 -5.05
N ILE A 226 -0.06 -7.95 -5.64
CA ILE A 226 1.07 -7.35 -4.91
C ILE A 226 0.71 -5.92 -4.49
N VAL A 227 0.88 -5.59 -3.21
CA VAL A 227 0.81 -4.21 -2.70
C VAL A 227 2.17 -3.83 -2.17
N THR A 228 2.84 -2.89 -2.82
CA THR A 228 4.23 -2.51 -2.52
C THR A 228 4.39 -1.00 -2.45
N THR A 229 5.50 -0.53 -1.87
CA THR A 229 5.80 0.90 -1.76
C THR A 229 7.27 1.16 -1.98
N THR A 230 7.59 2.35 -2.49
CA THR A 230 8.95 2.83 -2.62
C THR A 230 9.00 4.33 -2.91
N SER A 231 10.14 4.96 -2.64
CA SER A 231 10.43 6.36 -3.04
C SER A 231 11.38 6.47 -4.25
N SER A 232 11.83 5.34 -4.83
CA SER A 232 12.74 5.33 -5.98
C SER A 232 11.99 5.00 -7.27
N LYS A 233 12.16 5.84 -8.29
CA LYS A 233 11.59 5.64 -9.63
C LYS A 233 12.15 4.39 -10.30
N GLU A 234 13.42 4.07 -10.06
CA GLU A 234 14.10 2.89 -10.59
C GLU A 234 13.45 1.62 -10.03
N ARG A 235 13.20 1.57 -8.72
CA ARG A 235 12.49 0.44 -8.10
C ARG A 235 11.04 0.35 -8.55
N MET A 236 10.36 1.46 -8.79
CA MET A 236 8.99 1.44 -9.37
C MET A 236 8.98 0.73 -10.73
N LYS A 237 9.95 1.03 -11.61
CA LYS A 237 10.10 0.36 -12.90
C LYS A 237 10.45 -1.12 -12.76
N GLU A 238 11.38 -1.46 -11.86
CA GLU A 238 11.73 -2.84 -11.53
C GLU A 238 10.51 -3.64 -11.07
N TYR A 239 9.69 -3.05 -10.20
CA TYR A 239 8.49 -3.67 -9.65
C TYR A 239 7.47 -3.95 -10.75
N LEU A 240 7.22 -2.99 -11.64
CA LEU A 240 6.27 -3.14 -12.74
C LEU A 240 6.74 -4.15 -13.80
N ALA A 241 8.04 -4.25 -14.05
CA ALA A 241 8.62 -5.19 -15.00
C ALA A 241 8.33 -6.66 -14.64
N VAL A 242 7.91 -6.96 -13.40
CA VAL A 242 7.43 -8.31 -13.05
C VAL A 242 6.21 -8.74 -13.87
N ASN A 243 5.43 -7.78 -14.40
CA ASN A 243 4.27 -8.07 -15.26
C ASN A 243 4.68 -8.64 -16.62
N ASP A 244 5.92 -8.39 -17.06
CA ASP A 244 6.46 -8.91 -18.32
C ASP A 244 7.01 -10.34 -18.16
N LEU A 245 7.16 -10.81 -16.91
CA LEU A 245 7.62 -12.16 -16.61
C LEU A 245 6.46 -13.17 -16.64
N PRO A 246 6.63 -14.33 -17.31
CA PRO A 246 5.63 -15.40 -17.30
C PRO A 246 5.24 -15.84 -15.87
N PRO A 247 3.96 -16.16 -15.60
CA PRO A 247 3.55 -16.68 -14.30
C PRO A 247 4.29 -17.95 -13.88
N THR A 248 4.79 -18.74 -14.84
CA THR A 248 5.52 -19.99 -14.65
C THR A 248 7.05 -19.79 -14.61
N SER A 249 7.53 -18.57 -14.39
CA SER A 249 8.98 -18.28 -14.36
C SER A 249 9.68 -19.00 -13.20
N LEU A 250 9.03 -19.05 -12.03
CA LEU A 250 9.48 -19.90 -10.93
C LEU A 250 8.97 -21.34 -11.13
N THR A 251 9.87 -22.29 -10.93
CA THR A 251 9.54 -23.71 -10.89
C THR A 251 8.81 -24.08 -9.60
N HIS A 252 8.14 -25.23 -9.60
CA HIS A 252 7.47 -25.74 -8.38
C HIS A 252 8.49 -26.00 -7.27
N GLU A 253 9.69 -26.46 -7.64
CA GLU A 253 10.79 -26.74 -6.73
C GLU A 253 11.33 -25.46 -6.08
N GLU A 254 11.47 -24.36 -6.85
CA GLU A 254 11.89 -23.06 -6.30
C GLU A 254 10.85 -22.46 -5.38
N ILE A 255 9.56 -22.54 -5.73
CA ILE A 255 8.47 -22.10 -4.86
C ILE A 255 8.50 -22.89 -3.55
N ALA A 256 8.63 -24.22 -3.63
CA ALA A 256 8.72 -25.08 -2.47
C ALA A 256 9.98 -24.81 -1.62
N ALA A 257 11.12 -24.49 -2.26
CA ALA A 257 12.34 -24.13 -1.56
C ALA A 257 12.20 -22.81 -0.78
N ILE A 258 11.54 -21.80 -1.37
CA ILE A 258 11.22 -20.54 -0.69
C ILE A 258 10.26 -20.79 0.48
N ASP A 259 9.22 -21.59 0.29
CA ASP A 259 8.26 -21.93 1.35
C ASP A 259 8.95 -22.67 2.52
N HIS A 260 9.78 -23.68 2.21
CA HIS A 260 10.52 -24.46 3.19
C HIS A 260 11.53 -23.59 3.96
N ALA A 261 12.25 -22.72 3.27
CA ALA A 261 13.16 -21.79 3.91
C ALA A 261 12.41 -20.79 4.82
N GLY A 262 11.28 -20.27 4.34
CA GLY A 262 10.43 -19.34 5.05
C GLY A 262 9.84 -19.90 6.35
N ALA A 263 9.55 -21.20 6.39
CA ALA A 263 9.06 -21.90 7.58
C ALA A 263 10.04 -21.87 8.77
N ASN A 264 11.32 -21.56 8.55
CA ASN A 264 12.31 -21.36 9.62
C ASN A 264 12.21 -19.97 10.26
N GLY A 265 11.31 -19.10 9.78
CA GLY A 265 11.12 -17.75 10.26
C GLY A 265 12.23 -16.78 9.82
N PRO A 266 12.10 -15.49 10.17
CA PRO A 266 13.15 -14.52 9.92
C PRO A 266 14.40 -14.84 10.74
N PRO A 267 15.60 -14.38 10.31
CA PRO A 267 16.78 -14.42 11.15
C PRO A 267 16.52 -13.68 12.48
N PRO A 268 17.25 -14.02 13.56
CA PRO A 268 17.20 -13.24 14.77
C PRO A 268 17.46 -11.78 14.40
N GLY A 269 16.51 -10.89 14.69
CA GLY A 269 16.72 -9.46 14.45
C GLY A 269 17.97 -8.98 15.18
N PRO A 270 18.50 -7.78 14.86
CA PRO A 270 19.28 -7.09 15.88
C PRO A 270 18.39 -7.09 17.14
N GLY A 271 18.87 -7.64 18.25
CA GLY A 271 18.19 -7.50 19.54
C GLY A 271 17.85 -6.03 19.75
N PRO A 272 16.81 -5.69 20.54
CA PRO A 272 16.38 -4.30 20.67
C PRO A 272 17.60 -3.44 20.99
N SER A 273 18.01 -2.60 20.03
CA SER A 273 18.90 -1.49 20.32
C SER A 273 18.19 -0.74 21.43
N SER A 274 18.81 -0.62 22.60
CA SER A 274 18.28 0.00 23.81
C SER A 274 17.48 1.27 23.49
N GLN A 275 16.17 1.09 23.31
CA GLN A 275 15.16 2.15 23.34
C GLN A 275 14.70 2.19 24.80
N PRO A 276 14.60 3.36 25.44
CA PRO A 276 14.08 3.44 26.80
C PRO A 276 12.66 2.88 26.81
N GLU A 277 12.40 2.01 27.78
CA GLU A 277 11.16 1.26 27.97
C GLU A 277 9.92 2.15 27.80
N SER A 278 9.09 1.82 26.81
CA SER A 278 7.66 2.15 26.89
C SER A 278 6.97 0.89 27.39
N THR A 279 6.52 0.98 28.64
CA THR A 279 5.88 -0.07 29.40
C THR A 279 4.65 -0.62 28.67
N SER A 280 4.61 -1.94 28.61
CA SER A 280 3.41 -2.73 28.33
C SER A 280 2.26 -2.29 29.24
N PHE A 281 1.14 -1.85 28.65
CA PHE A 281 -0.11 -1.74 29.36
C PHE A 281 -1.23 -2.43 28.57
N LEU A 282 -1.94 -3.28 29.32
CA LEU A 282 -3.24 -3.90 29.05
C LEU A 282 -3.24 -5.27 28.34
N SER A 283 -2.68 -6.25 29.05
CA SER A 283 -3.32 -7.56 29.18
C SER A 283 -3.98 -7.66 30.55
N SER A 284 -5.20 -8.20 30.56
CA SER A 284 -6.02 -8.62 31.72
C SER A 284 -6.77 -7.54 32.50
N SER A 285 -8.09 -7.52 32.33
CA SER A 285 -9.05 -7.17 33.39
C SER A 285 -10.36 -7.90 33.10
N SER A 286 -10.50 -9.08 33.71
CA SER A 286 -11.79 -9.75 33.87
C SER A 286 -12.52 -9.07 35.02
N PHE A 287 -13.59 -8.34 34.76
CA PHE A 287 -14.46 -7.84 35.81
C PHE A 287 -15.70 -8.74 35.93
N HIS A 288 -15.75 -9.44 37.06
CA HIS A 288 -16.92 -10.13 37.59
C HIS A 288 -17.93 -9.09 38.09
N LEU A 289 -19.20 -9.21 37.70
CA LEU A 289 -20.30 -8.40 38.21
C LEU A 289 -21.16 -9.23 39.17
N SER A 290 -21.60 -8.58 40.26
CA SER A 290 -22.89 -8.74 41.00
C SER A 290 -22.70 -8.68 42.54
N PRO A 291 -23.72 -8.33 43.36
CA PRO A 291 -24.47 -7.07 43.38
C PRO A 291 -24.62 -6.53 44.83
N LEU A 292 -24.59 -5.22 45.06
CA LEU A 292 -25.24 -4.68 46.27
C LEU A 292 -25.93 -3.35 45.98
N SER A 293 -27.20 -3.37 46.35
CA SER A 293 -28.20 -2.35 46.16
C SER A 293 -28.29 -1.38 47.34
N ARG A 294 -28.85 -0.19 47.03
CA ARG A 294 -29.82 0.61 47.82
C ARG A 294 -29.32 1.74 48.73
N ILE A 295 -30.14 2.81 48.70
CA ILE A 295 -30.40 3.92 49.65
C ILE A 295 -29.49 5.16 49.46
N LEU A 296 -29.96 6.40 49.28
CA LEU A 296 -31.29 7.04 49.30
C LEU A 296 -31.26 8.37 48.48
N SER A 297 -32.46 8.76 48.05
CA SER A 297 -33.01 10.09 47.69
C SER A 297 -32.38 11.29 48.43
N SER A 298 -32.43 12.57 48.03
CA SER A 298 -33.35 13.38 47.21
C SER A 298 -32.74 14.79 47.15
N LEU A 299 -32.98 15.57 46.08
CA LEU A 299 -33.51 16.95 46.11
C LEU A 299 -33.48 17.55 44.69
N SER A 300 -34.68 17.62 44.08
CA SER A 300 -35.34 18.84 43.55
C SER A 300 -34.45 20.10 43.45
N SER A 301 -34.42 20.95 42.40
CA SER A 301 -35.43 21.36 41.40
C SER A 301 -34.80 22.43 40.48
N ARG A 302 -35.05 22.34 39.16
CA ARG A 302 -35.42 23.39 38.14
C ARG A 302 -34.87 24.84 38.21
N PRO A 303 -34.99 25.66 37.13
CA PRO A 303 -34.90 25.41 35.68
C PRO A 303 -34.07 26.51 34.93
N SER A 304 -33.92 26.31 33.61
CA SER A 304 -33.45 27.27 32.59
C SER A 304 -34.29 28.56 32.46
N PRO A 305 -33.73 29.62 31.83
CA PRO A 305 -34.38 30.13 30.61
C PRO A 305 -33.41 30.58 29.49
N SER A 306 -33.82 30.38 28.24
CA SER A 306 -33.45 31.18 27.05
C SER A 306 -34.41 32.38 26.92
N PRO A 307 -34.43 33.22 25.85
CA PRO A 307 -33.42 33.64 24.85
C PRO A 307 -33.33 35.19 24.75
N SER A 308 -32.35 35.75 24.01
CA SER A 308 -32.52 37.10 23.44
C SER A 308 -31.75 37.32 22.14
N LYS A 309 -32.50 37.88 21.19
CA LYS A 309 -32.15 38.60 19.94
C LYS A 309 -30.99 39.60 20.18
N ASP A 310 -30.19 40.05 19.22
CA ASP A 310 -30.52 40.76 17.97
C ASP A 310 -29.21 41.13 17.24
N VAL A 311 -29.38 41.63 16.00
CA VAL A 311 -28.48 42.48 15.18
C VAL A 311 -27.36 41.80 14.37
N GLY A 312 -27.52 41.89 13.04
CA GLY A 312 -26.52 41.53 12.06
C GLY A 312 -25.52 42.64 11.74
N VAL A 313 -24.48 42.28 11.00
CA VAL A 313 -23.69 43.19 10.17
C VAL A 313 -23.22 42.40 8.95
N ASP A 314 -23.72 42.79 7.77
CA ASP A 314 -23.14 42.41 6.48
C ASP A 314 -21.78 43.08 6.32
N VAL A 315 -20.77 42.33 5.89
CA VAL A 315 -19.51 42.88 5.40
C VAL A 315 -19.29 42.38 3.98
N TYR A 316 -19.56 43.26 3.02
CA TYR A 316 -19.03 43.21 1.66
C TYR A 316 -17.55 43.60 1.70
N VAL A 317 -16.68 42.84 1.02
CA VAL A 317 -15.36 43.33 0.61
C VAL A 317 -15.30 43.30 -0.91
N ASP A 318 -15.10 44.51 -1.43
CA ASP A 318 -14.96 44.91 -2.81
C ASP A 318 -13.56 44.53 -3.34
N VAL A 319 -13.48 44.04 -4.58
CA VAL A 319 -12.21 43.76 -5.28
C VAL A 319 -12.26 44.46 -6.64
N GLU A 320 -11.57 45.59 -6.75
CA GLU A 320 -11.35 46.29 -8.03
C GLU A 320 -9.89 46.21 -8.51
N LYS A 321 -9.77 45.76 -9.78
CA LYS A 321 -8.98 46.30 -10.92
C LYS A 321 -7.43 46.19 -10.91
N SER A 322 -6.80 45.36 -11.77
CA SER A 322 -6.46 45.54 -13.24
C SER A 322 -5.10 46.24 -13.47
N PRO A 323 -4.39 46.17 -14.64
CA PRO A 323 -4.66 45.48 -15.92
C PRO A 323 -3.45 44.71 -16.57
N LEU A 324 -3.74 44.20 -17.78
CA LEU A 324 -2.99 43.41 -18.78
C LEU A 324 -1.66 43.96 -19.33
N VAL A 325 -0.81 43.05 -19.86
CA VAL A 325 -0.07 43.23 -21.14
C VAL A 325 0.00 41.88 -21.91
N THR A 326 -0.17 41.96 -23.24
CA THR A 326 -0.33 40.89 -24.24
C THR A 326 0.93 40.54 -25.05
N LEU A 327 1.02 39.24 -25.41
CA LEU A 327 1.45 38.59 -26.68
C LEU A 327 2.84 38.82 -27.31
N THR A 328 3.53 37.70 -27.59
CA THR A 328 3.97 37.30 -28.97
C THR A 328 4.49 35.85 -28.99
N THR A 329 4.10 35.10 -30.02
CA THR A 329 4.65 33.78 -30.44
C THR A 329 5.65 33.98 -31.60
N PRO A 330 6.52 32.99 -31.92
CA PRO A 330 6.15 32.08 -33.02
C PRO A 330 6.57 30.59 -32.87
N THR A 331 5.97 29.83 -33.78
CA THR A 331 5.82 28.40 -34.12
C THR A 331 7.10 27.56 -34.47
N PRO A 332 6.99 26.24 -34.82
CA PRO A 332 7.83 25.15 -34.29
C PRO A 332 8.81 24.52 -35.31
N CYS A 333 9.70 23.63 -34.83
CA CYS A 333 10.47 22.69 -35.68
C CYS A 333 10.35 21.24 -35.18
N HIS A 334 10.03 20.34 -36.11
CA HIS A 334 10.03 18.87 -35.98
C HIS A 334 11.41 18.26 -36.35
N PRO A 335 11.64 16.95 -36.16
CA PRO A 335 12.92 16.36 -35.76
C PRO A 335 13.76 15.80 -36.92
N SER A 336 15.03 15.49 -36.64
CA SER A 336 15.91 14.69 -37.50
C SER A 336 16.70 13.66 -36.66
N PRO A 337 17.01 12.45 -37.19
CA PRO A 337 17.43 11.30 -36.39
C PRO A 337 18.96 11.24 -36.21
N HIS A 338 19.41 10.86 -35.01
CA HIS A 338 20.81 10.51 -34.76
C HIS A 338 21.05 9.00 -34.96
N PRO A 339 22.14 8.58 -35.61
CA PRO A 339 22.53 7.17 -35.72
C PRO A 339 23.24 6.68 -34.44
N PRO A 340 23.30 5.35 -34.20
CA PRO A 340 23.85 4.80 -32.97
C PRO A 340 25.38 4.93 -32.92
N THR A 341 25.88 5.43 -31.79
CA THR A 341 27.30 5.53 -31.47
C THR A 341 27.90 4.14 -31.27
N LYS A 342 28.75 3.69 -32.20
CA LYS A 342 29.60 2.50 -31.99
C LYS A 342 30.75 2.86 -31.06
N LEU A 343 30.82 2.21 -29.90
CA LEU A 343 31.98 2.27 -29.01
C LEU A 343 33.14 1.54 -29.69
N THR A 344 34.20 2.26 -30.08
CA THR A 344 35.38 1.66 -30.69
C THR A 344 36.29 1.06 -29.61
N LEU A 345 36.95 -0.05 -29.94
CA LEU A 345 37.86 -0.83 -29.08
C LEU A 345 38.96 0.03 -28.41
N VAL A 346 39.30 1.18 -29.01
CA VAL A 346 40.27 2.15 -28.48
C VAL A 346 39.75 2.90 -27.24
N GLY A 347 38.44 3.16 -27.16
CA GLY A 347 37.82 3.81 -26.00
C GLY A 347 37.80 2.93 -24.75
N VAL A 348 37.62 1.61 -24.94
CA VAL A 348 37.63 0.63 -23.84
C VAL A 348 39.04 0.43 -23.28
N ILE A 349 40.07 0.48 -24.14
CA ILE A 349 41.47 0.35 -23.72
C ILE A 349 41.93 1.56 -22.90
N ASN A 350 41.53 2.78 -23.27
CA ASN A 350 41.89 3.99 -22.50
C ASN A 350 41.22 4.02 -21.11
N ILE A 351 39.98 3.54 -20.98
CA ILE A 351 39.31 3.45 -19.67
C ILE A 351 40.01 2.42 -18.77
N LEU A 352 40.44 1.28 -19.32
CA LEU A 352 41.13 0.23 -18.57
C LEU A 352 42.51 0.69 -18.05
N LEU A 353 43.26 1.46 -18.85
CA LEU A 353 44.57 2.01 -18.46
C LEU A 353 44.47 3.07 -17.36
N VAL A 354 43.43 3.90 -17.37
CA VAL A 354 43.18 4.90 -16.30
C VAL A 354 42.82 4.21 -14.98
N SER A 355 42.02 3.13 -15.03
CA SER A 355 41.67 2.35 -13.83
C SER A 355 42.85 1.59 -13.22
N ILE A 356 43.74 1.01 -14.03
CA ILE A 356 44.94 0.31 -13.54
C ILE A 356 45.91 1.28 -12.85
N THR A 357 46.08 2.49 -13.41
CA THR A 357 46.96 3.51 -12.83
C THR A 357 46.41 4.04 -11.50
N PHE A 358 45.08 4.15 -11.38
CA PHE A 358 44.41 4.57 -10.15
C PHE A 358 44.51 3.49 -9.04
N ILE A 359 44.38 2.21 -9.40
CA ILE A 359 44.52 1.10 -8.45
C ILE A 359 45.97 0.97 -7.96
N LEU A 360 46.97 1.11 -8.84
CA LEU A 360 48.38 1.12 -8.42
C LEU A 360 48.70 2.31 -7.49
N GLY A 361 48.11 3.48 -7.73
CA GLY A 361 48.27 4.64 -6.86
C GLY A 361 47.71 4.40 -5.45
N ILE A 362 46.55 3.76 -5.34
CA ILE A 362 45.93 3.43 -4.04
C ILE A 362 46.75 2.38 -3.27
N VAL A 363 47.30 1.38 -3.97
CA VAL A 363 48.15 0.35 -3.34
C VAL A 363 49.46 0.95 -2.82
N LEU A 364 50.08 1.87 -3.55
CA LEU A 364 51.29 2.57 -3.10
C LEU A 364 51.05 3.48 -1.88
N VAL A 365 49.89 4.14 -1.80
CA VAL A 365 49.51 4.96 -0.64
C VAL A 365 49.22 4.07 0.59
N LEU A 366 48.60 2.90 0.40
CA LEU A 366 48.34 1.95 1.49
C LEU A 366 49.62 1.26 2.01
N MET A 367 50.61 1.02 1.15
CA MET A 367 51.89 0.45 1.58
C MET A 367 52.80 1.48 2.29
N GLY A 368 52.61 2.78 2.04
CA GLY A 368 53.33 3.85 2.74
C GLY A 368 52.81 4.17 4.16
N LEU A 369 51.64 3.65 4.54
CA LEU A 369 51.02 3.84 5.86
C LEU A 369 51.30 2.68 6.85
N LEU A 370 52.13 1.71 6.44
CA LEU A 370 52.49 0.51 7.23
C LEU A 370 54.01 0.40 7.52
N CYS A 371 54.75 1.52 7.48
CA CYS A 371 56.12 1.62 7.98
C CYS A 371 56.24 2.70 9.04
#